data_AF-A0ABD3FAT0-F1
#
_entry.id   AF-A0ABD3FAT0-F1
#
_cell.length_a   1.000
_cell.length_b   1.000
_cell.length_c   1.000
_cell.angle_alpha   90.00
_cell.angle_beta   90.00
_cell.angle_gamma   90.00
#
_symmetry.space_group_name_H-M   'P 1'
#
loop_
_entity.id
_entity.type
_entity.pdbx_description
1 polymer ?
#
loop_
_entity_poly.entity_id
_entity_poly.type
_entity_poly.pdbx_seq_one_letter_code
_entity_poly.pdbx_strand_id
1 'polypeptide(L)'
;MSSSSFVSRVKQRAQRVSTLIGSDSSTCISSESSQRATILGSPSLSSGAETLEDWMYWQRDASNAHCWTKVYGVLDNEFLWLFKGNHSSRTMFLQIAVSSVEESGQRQIRIVDPNGEDMEIWLLDEDSFVTWRQRLEEAAALTTQFFRMTELEARSLPRNSAYRGSLVTYRRAGKRARYKAAIAWMATRWRQKFVPATR
;
A
#
# COMPACT_ATOMS: atom_id res chain seq x y z
N MET A 1 -33.11 -19.81 -55.11
CA MET A 1 -32.90 -18.62 -55.98
C MET A 1 -32.09 -17.60 -55.19
N SER A 2 -31.05 -16.98 -55.80
CA SER A 2 -30.30 -15.79 -55.34
C SER A 2 -29.62 -15.86 -53.95
N SER A 3 -28.30 -15.84 -53.73
CA SER A 3 -27.12 -15.15 -54.30
C SER A 3 -26.90 -13.67 -53.89
N SER A 4 -26.04 -13.44 -52.88
CA SER A 4 -24.98 -12.40 -52.75
C SER A 4 -24.26 -12.58 -51.39
N SER A 5 -22.95 -12.40 -51.11
CA SER A 5 -21.70 -12.05 -51.83
C SER A 5 -21.17 -10.59 -51.80
N PHE A 6 -19.82 -10.48 -51.83
CA PHE A 6 -18.93 -9.28 -51.85
C PHE A 6 -18.71 -8.46 -50.55
N VAL A 7 -17.50 -7.96 -50.21
CA VAL A 7 -16.11 -8.38 -50.55
C VAL A 7 -15.08 -7.77 -49.57
N SER A 8 -13.85 -8.25 -49.62
CA SER A 8 -12.68 -7.82 -48.81
C SER A 8 -12.19 -6.38 -49.06
N ARG A 9 -11.34 -5.88 -48.14
CA ARG A 9 -10.21 -5.00 -48.49
C ARG A 9 -9.09 -5.01 -47.45
N VAL A 10 -7.98 -5.65 -47.80
CA VAL A 10 -6.66 -5.49 -47.15
C VAL A 10 -5.91 -4.37 -47.88
N LYS A 11 -5.11 -3.54 -47.17
CA LYS A 11 -4.19 -2.59 -47.81
C LYS A 11 -2.86 -2.54 -47.07
N GLN A 12 -1.78 -2.93 -47.77
CA GLN A 12 -0.40 -2.86 -47.30
C GLN A 12 0.27 -1.52 -47.66
N ARG A 13 1.49 -1.36 -47.10
CA ARG A 13 2.71 -0.77 -47.70
C ARG A 13 3.02 0.71 -47.39
N ALA A 14 4.11 0.92 -46.64
CA ALA A 14 5.40 1.35 -47.21
C ALA A 14 6.56 1.21 -46.19
N GLN A 15 7.72 0.74 -46.67
CA GLN A 15 9.00 0.78 -45.95
C GLN A 15 9.82 1.99 -46.42
N ARG A 16 10.76 2.48 -45.59
CA ARG A 16 12.00 3.09 -46.06
C ARG A 16 13.17 2.70 -45.16
N VAL A 17 14.31 2.45 -45.81
CA VAL A 17 15.60 2.08 -45.22
C VAL A 17 16.61 3.15 -45.61
N SER A 18 17.52 3.53 -44.71
CA SER A 18 18.86 4.00 -45.07
C SER A 18 19.82 3.77 -43.90
N THR A 19 20.83 2.95 -44.14
CA THR A 19 22.05 2.79 -43.34
C THR A 19 23.09 3.85 -43.76
N LEU A 20 24.15 4.07 -42.95
CA LEU A 20 25.58 4.11 -43.36
C LEU A 20 26.51 4.54 -42.20
N ILE A 21 27.44 3.63 -41.83
CA ILE A 21 28.86 3.82 -41.48
C ILE A 21 29.32 4.70 -40.29
N GLY A 22 30.23 4.14 -39.48
CA GLY A 22 31.25 4.88 -38.70
C GLY A 22 31.81 4.10 -37.49
N SER A 23 33.11 3.76 -37.48
CA SER A 23 33.75 2.88 -36.47
C SER A 23 34.80 3.57 -35.58
N ASP A 24 34.85 3.12 -34.32
CA ASP A 24 35.99 2.91 -33.41
C ASP A 24 36.94 4.03 -32.89
N SER A 25 37.35 3.78 -31.63
CA SER A 25 38.60 4.18 -30.93
C SER A 25 38.63 5.39 -29.97
N SER A 26 38.63 5.04 -28.68
CA SER A 26 39.34 5.56 -27.48
C SER A 26 40.06 6.94 -27.49
N THR A 27 39.88 7.69 -26.40
CA THR A 27 40.96 8.15 -25.46
C THR A 27 40.35 8.77 -24.19
N CYS A 28 40.99 8.57 -23.03
CA CYS A 28 40.53 9.03 -21.71
C CYS A 28 41.45 10.13 -21.15
N ILE A 29 40.92 11.18 -20.52
CA ILE A 29 41.54 11.85 -19.35
C ILE A 29 40.48 12.61 -18.52
N SER A 30 40.75 12.73 -17.22
CA SER A 30 39.79 13.13 -16.17
C SER A 30 40.12 14.47 -15.50
N SER A 31 39.31 14.84 -14.50
CA SER A 31 39.45 15.95 -13.52
C SER A 31 38.72 17.25 -13.93
N GLU A 32 37.98 17.95 -13.05
CA GLU A 32 37.87 17.80 -11.59
C GLU A 32 36.51 18.25 -11.02
N SER A 33 36.03 17.48 -10.03
CA SER A 33 35.36 17.88 -8.78
C SER A 33 34.50 19.16 -8.69
N SER A 34 33.20 18.95 -8.40
CA SER A 34 32.45 19.81 -7.47
C SER A 34 31.61 18.94 -6.53
N GLN A 35 32.25 18.40 -5.51
CA GLN A 35 31.59 17.58 -4.49
C GLN A 35 30.67 18.43 -3.60
N ARG A 36 29.38 18.11 -3.56
CA ARG A 36 28.54 18.38 -2.39
C ARG A 36 27.67 17.16 -2.06
N ALA A 37 28.36 16.07 -1.73
CA ALA A 37 27.73 14.86 -1.24
C ALA A 37 27.30 15.04 0.22
N THR A 38 25.99 15.08 0.49
CA THR A 38 25.47 14.61 1.78
C THR A 38 25.17 13.14 1.64
N ILE A 39 26.08 12.33 2.14
CA ILE A 39 25.99 10.86 2.16
C ILE A 39 24.85 10.47 3.11
N LEU A 40 23.76 9.97 2.52
CA LEU A 40 22.86 9.02 3.16
C LEU A 40 22.81 7.80 2.25
N GLY A 41 23.88 7.02 2.28
CA GLY A 41 23.86 5.67 1.73
C GLY A 41 22.92 4.83 2.58
N SER A 42 21.69 4.62 2.10
CA SER A 42 20.77 3.67 2.71
C SER A 42 21.49 2.32 2.85
N PRO A 43 21.40 1.62 4.00
CA PRO A 43 21.87 0.26 4.09
C PRO A 43 21.02 -0.58 3.13
N SER A 44 21.59 -0.95 1.98
CA SER A 44 20.93 -1.74 0.95
C SER A 44 20.87 -3.21 1.39
N LEU A 45 20.11 -3.45 2.45
CA LEU A 45 19.69 -4.78 2.91
C LEU A 45 18.57 -5.29 1.99
N SER A 46 18.90 -5.43 0.71
CA SER A 46 18.10 -6.20 -0.23
C SER A 46 18.22 -7.68 0.15
N SER A 47 17.52 -8.08 1.22
CA SER A 47 17.10 -9.46 1.35
C SER A 47 16.26 -9.75 0.11
N GLY A 48 16.71 -10.68 -0.74
CA GLY A 48 16.04 -11.05 -1.99
C GLY A 48 14.75 -11.84 -1.77
N ALA A 49 13.99 -11.50 -0.74
CA ALA A 49 12.71 -12.10 -0.41
C ALA A 49 11.66 -11.61 -1.41
N GLU A 50 11.03 -12.53 -2.11
CA GLU A 50 10.00 -12.20 -3.10
C GLU A 50 8.83 -11.44 -2.44
N THR A 51 8.26 -10.51 -3.21
CA THR A 51 7.05 -9.78 -2.84
C THR A 51 5.90 -10.77 -2.63
N LEU A 52 5.33 -10.83 -1.43
CA LEU A 52 4.20 -11.70 -1.13
C LEU A 52 2.90 -10.94 -1.41
N GLU A 53 2.06 -11.45 -2.31
CA GLU A 53 0.78 -10.82 -2.65
C GLU A 53 -0.40 -11.80 -2.68
N ASP A 54 -1.49 -11.48 -1.99
CA ASP A 54 -2.68 -12.34 -1.92
C ASP A 54 -3.96 -11.59 -1.48
N TRP A 55 -5.11 -12.21 -1.70
CA TRP A 55 -6.39 -11.83 -1.11
C TRP A 55 -6.47 -12.21 0.36
N MET A 56 -6.84 -11.23 1.18
CA MET A 56 -7.08 -11.42 2.61
C MET A 56 -8.32 -10.65 3.04
N TYR A 57 -8.72 -10.83 4.30
CA TYR A 57 -9.71 -9.98 4.93
C TYR A 57 -9.02 -9.11 5.98
N TRP A 58 -9.45 -7.86 6.13
CA TRP A 58 -8.95 -6.98 7.20
C TRP A 58 -10.11 -6.38 8.00
N GLN A 59 -9.87 -6.16 9.29
CA GLN A 59 -10.85 -5.57 10.19
C GLN A 59 -10.74 -4.05 10.19
N ARG A 60 -11.67 -3.39 9.48
CA ARG A 60 -11.68 -1.92 9.37
C ARG A 60 -11.91 -1.21 10.70
N ASP A 61 -12.70 -1.82 11.59
CA ASP A 61 -13.23 -1.16 12.78
C ASP A 61 -13.09 -2.00 14.04
N ALA A 62 -12.29 -1.54 14.99
CA ALA A 62 -12.15 -2.17 16.31
C ALA A 62 -13.50 -2.23 17.07
N SER A 63 -14.39 -1.25 16.86
CA SER A 63 -15.75 -1.27 17.44
C SER A 63 -16.73 -2.22 16.74
N ASN A 64 -16.33 -2.91 15.68
CA ASN A 64 -17.12 -3.93 15.01
C ASN A 64 -16.23 -5.11 14.57
N ALA A 65 -15.91 -5.98 15.54
CA ALA A 65 -15.08 -7.18 15.39
C ALA A 65 -15.55 -8.18 14.31
N HIS A 66 -16.80 -8.06 13.85
CA HIS A 66 -17.35 -8.95 12.83
C HIS A 66 -17.33 -8.32 11.41
N CYS A 67 -16.91 -7.06 11.27
CA CYS A 67 -16.90 -6.35 9.98
C CYS A 67 -15.56 -6.50 9.24
N TRP A 68 -15.39 -7.66 8.62
CA TRP A 68 -14.27 -7.99 7.75
C TRP A 68 -14.50 -7.47 6.33
N THR A 69 -13.50 -6.78 5.77
CA THR A 69 -13.50 -6.32 4.37
C THR A 69 -12.50 -7.15 3.56
N LYS A 70 -12.90 -7.76 2.44
CA LYS A 70 -11.94 -8.40 1.52
C LYS A 70 -11.07 -7.35 0.83
N VAL A 71 -9.75 -7.55 0.86
CA VAL A 71 -8.73 -6.68 0.24
C VAL A 71 -7.64 -7.51 -0.39
N TYR A 72 -6.87 -6.88 -1.25
CA TYR A 72 -5.64 -7.44 -1.76
C TYR A 72 -4.46 -6.85 -0.96
N GLY A 73 -3.69 -7.72 -0.31
CA GLY A 73 -2.50 -7.35 0.45
C GLY A 73 -1.24 -7.61 -0.37
N VAL A 74 -0.27 -6.69 -0.27
CA VAL A 74 1.06 -6.84 -0.86
C VAL A 74 2.07 -6.51 0.24
N LEU A 75 3.03 -7.41 0.46
CA LEU A 75 4.12 -7.27 1.41
C LEU A 75 5.45 -7.31 0.66
N ASP A 76 6.19 -6.21 0.72
CA ASP A 76 7.53 -6.09 0.15
C ASP A 76 8.47 -5.46 1.18
N ASN A 77 9.61 -6.10 1.41
CA ASN A 77 10.53 -5.77 2.50
C ASN A 77 9.78 -5.64 3.84
N GLU A 78 9.81 -4.47 4.48
CA GLU A 78 9.13 -4.18 5.75
C GLU A 78 7.71 -3.60 5.62
N PHE A 79 7.22 -3.38 4.40
CA PHE A 79 6.00 -2.61 4.15
C PHE A 79 4.83 -3.47 3.65
N LEU A 80 3.67 -3.31 4.29
CA LEU A 80 2.41 -3.91 3.89
C LEU A 80 1.47 -2.84 3.33
N TRP A 81 1.04 -3.01 2.07
CA TRP A 81 0.00 -2.20 1.42
C TRP A 81 -1.29 -2.99 1.27
N LEU A 82 -2.42 -2.35 1.55
CA LEU A 82 -3.74 -2.90 1.26
C LEU A 82 -4.42 -2.11 0.15
N PHE A 83 -4.98 -2.85 -0.82
CA PHE A 83 -5.66 -2.31 -1.99
C PHE A 83 -7.15 -2.68 -1.98
N LYS A 84 -7.97 -1.75 -2.50
CA LYS A 84 -9.39 -2.02 -2.81
C LYS A 84 -9.53 -2.55 -4.23
N GLY A 85 -10.42 -3.51 -4.41
CA GLY A 85 -10.90 -3.93 -5.73
C GLY A 85 -10.02 -4.96 -6.44
N ASN A 86 -10.50 -5.41 -7.60
CA ASN A 86 -9.88 -6.46 -8.42
C ASN A 86 -8.67 -5.91 -9.21
N HIS A 87 -7.85 -6.81 -9.77
CA HIS A 87 -6.55 -6.59 -10.44
C HIS A 87 -6.45 -5.34 -11.34
N SER A 88 -7.51 -4.96 -12.07
CA SER A 88 -7.49 -3.82 -13.00
C SER A 88 -7.68 -2.43 -12.36
N SER A 89 -7.99 -2.35 -11.06
CA SER A 89 -8.34 -1.07 -10.39
C SER A 89 -7.83 -0.96 -8.95
N ARG A 90 -6.78 -1.74 -8.61
CA ARG A 90 -6.16 -1.82 -7.28
C ARG A 90 -5.81 -0.42 -6.74
N THR A 91 -6.72 0.14 -5.94
CA THR A 91 -6.54 1.46 -5.33
C THR A 91 -5.98 1.27 -3.93
N MET A 92 -4.70 1.59 -3.71
CA MET A 92 -4.09 1.56 -2.38
C MET A 92 -4.84 2.50 -1.44
N PHE A 93 -5.18 2.02 -0.25
CA PHE A 93 -5.86 2.83 0.77
C PHE A 93 -5.21 2.76 2.15
N LEU A 94 -4.29 1.83 2.35
CA LEU A 94 -3.51 1.66 3.57
C LEU A 94 -2.09 1.23 3.20
N GLN A 95 -1.13 1.78 3.94
CA GLN A 95 0.27 1.38 3.97
C GLN A 95 0.71 1.41 5.43
N ILE A 96 1.43 0.39 5.87
CA ILE A 96 2.15 0.38 7.15
C ILE A 96 3.57 -0.14 6.93
N ALA A 97 4.50 0.31 7.76
CA ALA A 97 5.64 -0.54 8.09
C ALA A 97 5.18 -1.52 9.18
N VAL A 98 5.64 -2.75 9.13
CA VAL A 98 5.31 -3.77 10.14
C VAL A 98 6.27 -3.61 11.32
N SER A 99 5.77 -3.36 12.54
CA SER A 99 6.61 -3.20 13.74
C SER A 99 6.55 -4.40 14.69
N SER A 100 5.39 -5.05 14.81
CA SER A 100 5.24 -6.33 15.49
C SER A 100 4.05 -7.11 14.92
N VAL A 101 4.05 -8.41 15.20
CA VAL A 101 3.13 -9.41 14.67
C VAL A 101 2.73 -10.33 15.82
N GLU A 102 1.43 -10.56 15.99
CA GLU A 102 0.86 -11.43 17.01
C GLU A 102 -0.21 -12.33 16.38
N GLU A 103 -0.23 -13.62 16.73
CA GLU A 103 -1.37 -14.49 16.41
C GLU A 103 -2.53 -14.16 17.36
N SER A 104 -3.66 -13.69 16.82
CA SER A 104 -4.83 -13.28 17.62
C SER A 104 -5.97 -14.31 17.62
N GLY A 105 -5.87 -15.36 16.82
CA GLY A 105 -6.89 -16.40 16.67
C GLY A 105 -6.68 -17.25 15.41
N GLN A 106 -7.61 -18.15 15.11
CA GLN A 106 -7.47 -19.08 13.99
C GLN A 106 -7.36 -18.34 12.65
N ARG A 107 -6.16 -18.41 12.05
CA ARG A 107 -5.73 -17.66 10.86
C ARG A 107 -5.84 -16.13 10.97
N GLN A 108 -5.82 -15.60 12.20
CA GLN A 108 -5.86 -14.17 12.48
C GLN A 108 -4.47 -13.69 12.88
N ILE A 109 -4.02 -12.62 12.23
CA ILE A 109 -2.76 -11.95 12.52
C ILE A 109 -3.08 -10.51 12.90
N ARG A 110 -2.70 -10.12 14.11
CA ARG A 110 -2.66 -8.74 14.56
C ARG A 110 -1.30 -8.14 14.20
N ILE A 111 -1.32 -6.98 13.56
CA ILE A 111 -0.15 -6.29 13.05
C ILE A 111 -0.13 -4.88 13.65
N VAL A 112 1.01 -4.48 14.22
CA VAL A 112 1.19 -3.16 14.85
C VAL A 112 2.16 -2.32 14.03
N ASP A 113 1.82 -1.05 13.80
CA ASP A 113 2.67 -0.08 13.12
C ASP A 113 3.68 0.60 14.09
N PRO A 114 4.74 1.28 13.60
CA PRO A 114 5.70 1.98 14.44
C PRO A 114 5.15 3.13 15.30
N ASN A 115 3.89 3.55 15.10
CA ASN A 115 3.20 4.52 15.97
C ASN A 115 2.41 3.84 17.11
N GLY A 116 2.32 2.50 17.12
CA GLY A 116 1.52 1.72 18.06
C GLY A 116 0.04 1.62 17.67
N GLU A 117 -0.36 1.97 16.44
CA GLU A 117 -1.71 1.63 15.96
C GLU A 117 -1.71 0.20 15.40
N ASP A 118 -2.76 -0.56 15.66
CA ASP A 118 -2.90 -1.94 15.24
C ASP A 118 -3.98 -2.14 14.15
N MET A 119 -3.88 -3.25 13.44
CA MET A 119 -4.91 -3.79 12.56
C MET A 119 -4.90 -5.31 12.61
N GLU A 120 -6.05 -5.93 12.33
CA GLU A 120 -6.15 -7.39 12.19
C GLU A 120 -6.39 -7.77 10.73
N ILE A 121 -5.73 -8.85 10.31
CA ILE A 121 -5.98 -9.55 9.04
C ILE A 121 -6.39 -11.00 9.31
N TRP A 122 -7.18 -11.56 8.40
CA TRP A 122 -7.59 -12.96 8.39
C TRP A 122 -7.30 -13.59 7.02
N LEU A 123 -6.66 -14.75 7.03
CA LEU A 123 -6.19 -15.47 5.85
C LEU A 123 -7.13 -16.64 5.52
N LEU A 124 -7.29 -16.93 4.23
CA LEU A 124 -8.31 -17.85 3.73
C LEU A 124 -8.04 -19.30 4.17
N ASP A 125 -6.79 -19.73 4.10
CA ASP A 125 -6.31 -21.07 4.39
C ASP A 125 -5.04 -21.05 5.26
N GLU A 126 -4.69 -22.23 5.78
CA GLU A 126 -3.65 -22.39 6.81
C GLU A 126 -2.24 -22.19 6.25
N ASP A 127 -1.99 -22.65 5.02
CA ASP A 127 -0.70 -22.51 4.35
C ASP A 127 -0.39 -21.03 4.08
N SER A 128 -1.40 -20.27 3.64
CA SER A 128 -1.32 -18.82 3.52
C SER A 128 -1.09 -18.15 4.87
N PHE A 129 -1.78 -18.56 5.94
CA PHE A 129 -1.56 -18.02 7.29
C PHE A 129 -0.11 -18.22 7.77
N VAL A 130 0.44 -19.44 7.64
CA VAL A 130 1.84 -19.73 8.03
C VAL A 130 2.81 -18.87 7.22
N THR A 131 2.62 -18.79 5.91
CA THR A 131 3.48 -18.02 5.00
C THR A 131 3.44 -16.52 5.30
N TRP A 132 2.23 -15.95 5.45
CA TRP A 132 2.04 -14.55 5.80
C TRP A 132 2.61 -14.22 7.18
N ARG A 133 2.40 -15.07 8.19
CA ARG A 133 2.97 -14.86 9.53
C ARG A 133 4.49 -14.77 9.50
N GLN A 134 5.17 -15.74 8.87
CA GLN A 134 6.63 -15.73 8.76
C GLN A 134 7.14 -14.47 8.03
N ARG A 135 6.57 -14.14 6.86
CA ARG A 135 7.02 -12.99 6.07
C ARG A 135 6.75 -11.66 6.78
N LEU A 136 5.70 -11.56 7.60
CA LEU A 136 5.43 -10.41 8.46
C LEU A 136 6.41 -10.32 9.65
N GLU A 137 6.82 -11.45 10.24
CA GLU A 137 7.85 -11.49 11.29
C GLU A 137 9.21 -11.01 10.76
N GLU A 138 9.58 -11.41 9.53
CA GLU A 138 10.75 -10.90 8.81
C GLU A 138 10.64 -9.38 8.55
N ALA A 139 9.47 -8.90 8.10
CA ALA A 139 9.19 -7.48 7.92
C ALA A 139 9.32 -6.67 9.24
N ALA A 140 8.87 -7.23 10.36
CA ALA A 140 9.04 -6.64 11.69
C ALA A 140 10.51 -6.52 12.09
N ALA A 141 11.33 -7.53 11.77
CA ALA A 141 12.77 -7.51 12.02
C ALA A 141 13.47 -6.40 11.22
N LEU A 142 13.11 -6.22 9.94
CA LEU A 142 13.63 -5.15 9.08
C LEU A 142 13.28 -3.74 9.62
N THR A 143 12.02 -3.48 9.97
CA THR A 143 11.61 -2.21 10.62
C THR A 143 12.38 -1.98 11.92
N THR A 144 12.51 -3.02 12.75
CA THR A 144 13.25 -2.95 14.03
C THR A 144 14.72 -2.61 13.79
N GLN A 145 15.34 -3.20 12.77
CA GLN A 145 16.72 -2.90 12.38
C GLN A 145 16.87 -1.45 11.89
N PHE A 146 15.97 -0.97 11.04
CA PHE A 146 15.98 0.43 10.57
C PHE A 146 15.95 1.44 11.72
N PHE A 147 15.01 1.30 12.66
CA PHE A 147 14.93 2.22 13.80
C PHE A 147 16.11 2.09 14.76
N ARG A 148 16.65 0.89 14.98
CA ARG A 148 17.88 0.70 15.77
C ARG A 148 19.11 1.34 15.12
N MET A 149 19.26 1.24 13.79
CA MET A 149 20.41 1.80 13.07
C MET A 149 20.36 3.33 12.90
N THR A 150 19.16 3.91 12.94
CA THR A 150 18.97 5.36 12.74
C THR A 150 18.80 6.14 14.04
N GLU A 151 18.58 5.47 15.17
CA GLU A 151 18.21 6.07 16.46
C GLU A 151 16.99 7.00 16.39
N LEU A 152 16.13 6.80 15.38
CA LEU A 152 14.90 7.56 15.16
C LEU A 152 13.70 6.87 15.83
N GLU A 153 12.61 7.61 15.94
CA GLU A 153 11.31 7.11 16.36
C GLU A 153 10.27 7.46 15.30
N ALA A 154 9.25 6.64 15.08
CA ALA A 154 8.22 6.91 14.07
C ALA A 154 7.54 8.29 14.21
N ARG A 155 7.45 8.79 15.44
CA ARG A 155 6.89 10.11 15.75
C ARG A 155 7.78 11.29 15.32
N SER A 156 9.10 11.12 15.28
CA SER A 156 10.06 12.15 14.83
C SER A 156 10.19 12.22 13.31
N LEU A 157 9.77 11.18 12.59
CA LEU A 157 9.79 11.14 11.12
C LEU A 157 8.82 12.15 10.47
N PRO A 158 9.14 12.67 9.28
CA PRO A 158 8.22 13.49 8.48
C PRO A 158 6.85 12.84 8.26
N ARG A 159 5.79 13.65 8.12
CA ARG A 159 4.40 13.16 7.97
C ARG A 159 4.16 12.29 6.73
N ASN A 160 5.03 12.39 5.73
CA ASN A 160 5.02 11.65 4.47
C ASN A 160 6.01 10.47 4.45
N SER A 161 6.69 10.16 5.57
CA SER A 161 7.60 9.00 5.65
C SER A 161 6.83 7.68 5.57
N ALA A 162 7.34 6.72 4.79
CA ALA A 162 6.77 5.39 4.64
C ALA A 162 6.62 4.66 5.98
N TYR A 163 7.65 4.72 6.84
CA TYR A 163 7.65 4.12 8.18
C TYR A 163 6.63 4.74 9.14
N ARG A 164 6.13 5.94 8.85
CA ARG A 164 5.04 6.55 9.62
C ARG A 164 3.68 5.93 9.26
N GLY A 165 3.57 5.27 8.11
CA GLY A 165 2.35 4.64 7.62
C GLY A 165 1.18 5.60 7.40
N SER A 166 0.05 5.04 7.01
CA SER A 166 -1.21 5.76 6.85
C SER A 166 -2.31 5.30 7.82
N LEU A 167 -2.05 4.28 8.66
CA LEU A 167 -3.02 3.73 9.63
C LEU A 167 -3.51 4.76 10.65
N VAL A 168 -2.60 5.50 11.30
CA VAL A 168 -2.93 6.64 12.17
C VAL A 168 -3.89 7.63 11.48
N THR A 169 -3.58 7.99 10.23
CA THR A 169 -4.36 8.95 9.43
C THR A 169 -5.73 8.38 9.06
N TYR A 170 -5.78 7.09 8.68
CA TYR A 170 -7.00 6.35 8.37
C TYR A 170 -7.95 6.29 9.57
N ARG A 171 -7.45 5.87 10.74
CA ARG A 171 -8.21 5.79 12.00
C ARG A 171 -8.74 7.17 12.42
N ARG A 172 -7.92 8.22 12.30
CA ARG A 172 -8.34 9.62 12.57
C ARG A 172 -9.44 10.11 11.62
N ALA A 173 -9.34 9.82 10.32
CA ALA A 173 -10.37 10.16 9.35
C ALA A 173 -11.70 9.45 9.66
N GLY A 174 -11.66 8.15 10.00
CA GLY A 174 -12.83 7.37 10.42
C GLY A 174 -13.50 7.94 11.68
N LYS A 175 -12.73 8.23 12.74
CA LYS A 175 -13.22 8.87 13.97
C LYS A 175 -13.90 10.22 13.65
N ARG A 176 -13.26 11.09 12.85
CA ARG A 176 -13.81 12.41 12.46
C ARG A 176 -15.11 12.28 11.66
N ALA A 177 -15.24 11.28 10.79
CA ALA A 177 -16.47 11.04 10.03
C ALA A 177 -17.65 10.63 10.96
N ARG A 178 -17.40 9.75 11.95
CA ARG A 178 -18.42 9.34 12.95
C ARG A 178 -18.91 10.53 13.78
N TYR A 179 -18.00 11.37 14.28
CA TYR A 179 -18.39 12.59 15.02
C TYR A 179 -19.22 13.55 14.16
N LYS A 180 -18.85 13.78 12.90
CA LYS A 180 -19.65 14.61 11.98
C LYS A 180 -21.05 14.03 11.76
N ALA A 181 -21.17 12.72 11.56
CA ALA A 181 -22.47 12.05 11.37
C ALA A 181 -23.36 12.17 12.63
N ALA A 182 -22.79 11.97 13.82
CA ALA A 182 -23.51 12.13 15.08
C ALA A 182 -24.02 13.57 15.30
N ILE A 183 -23.18 14.58 15.03
CA ILE A 183 -23.57 16.00 15.11
C ILE A 183 -24.67 16.31 14.10
N ALA A 184 -24.57 15.84 12.86
CA ALA A 184 -25.59 16.03 11.84
C ALA A 184 -26.93 15.39 12.25
N TRP A 185 -26.91 14.16 12.79
CA TRP A 185 -28.11 13.49 13.29
C TRP A 185 -28.76 14.25 14.46
N MET A 186 -27.97 14.73 15.43
CA MET A 186 -28.48 15.55 16.53
C MET A 186 -29.10 16.86 16.03
N ALA A 187 -28.48 17.53 15.06
CA ALA A 187 -29.01 18.75 14.47
C ALA A 187 -30.34 18.51 13.73
N THR A 188 -30.47 17.41 12.97
CA THR A 188 -31.73 17.03 12.32
C THR A 188 -32.83 16.74 13.34
N ARG A 189 -32.51 15.97 14.39
CA ARG A 189 -33.46 15.63 15.47
C ARG A 189 -33.89 16.88 16.27
N TRP A 190 -33.01 17.85 16.45
CA TRP A 190 -33.34 19.13 17.09
C TRP A 190 -34.28 19.97 16.23
N ARG A 191 -34.00 20.11 14.91
CA ARG A 191 -34.91 20.79 13.97
C ARG A 191 -36.32 20.19 13.98
N GLN A 192 -36.42 18.86 13.90
CA GLN A 192 -37.70 18.15 13.92
C GLN A 192 -38.52 18.36 15.20
N LYS A 193 -37.86 18.64 16.34
CA LYS A 193 -38.54 18.85 17.64
C LYS A 193 -38.90 20.30 17.93
N PHE A 194 -38.11 21.26 17.42
CA PHE A 194 -38.15 22.65 17.90
C PHE A 194 -38.33 23.70 16.80
N VAL A 195 -38.38 23.31 15.53
CA VAL A 195 -38.78 24.22 14.43
C VAL A 195 -40.24 23.91 14.08
N PRO A 196 -41.19 24.82 14.35
CA PRO A 196 -42.57 24.67 13.93
C PRO A 196 -42.65 24.57 12.40
N ALA A 197 -43.58 23.77 11.88
CA ALA A 197 -43.90 23.80 10.47
C ALA A 197 -44.60 25.14 10.16
N THR A 198 -43.90 26.07 9.52
CA THR A 198 -44.50 27.31 9.00
C THR A 198 -45.57 26.94 7.98
N ARG A 199 -46.82 27.30 8.28
CA ARG A 199 -47.95 27.26 7.35
C ARG A 199 -48.07 28.60 6.62
#